data_AF-A0A9N8E4H3-F1
#
_entry.id   AF-A0A9N8E4H3-F1
#
_cell.length_a   1.000
_cell.length_b   1.000
_cell.length_c   1.000
_cell.angle_alpha   90.00
_cell.angle_beta   90.00
_cell.angle_gamma   90.00
#
_symmetry.space_group_name_H-M   'P 1'
#
loop_
_entity.id
_entity.type
_entity.pdbx_description
1 polymer ?
#
loop_
_entity_poly.entity_id
_entity_poly.type
_entity_poly.pdbx_seq_one_letter_code
_entity_poly.pdbx_strand_id
1 'polypeptide(L)'
;MRMNPSARLLKFLKQPAQIANALDWKKQTKTIASLHIGRHHIGVAIAHHPSLGEDVSILHPVNLDLVTRTETNRSAVDPASVDRLERICHKHNVGGFLVCWPLQKEGRAGASCGKVLHTLESLVEDTDSVFTPSRPICLWVGGEGEDSAEAAATREAYEEDEWGRAAAYSRCCYDKTIYLASKENYCFLKGSSEFAAVTSDAFARQFWPDEFETEQEGHSIIEPVRHGKSYETVKELLKSSMDEELPSYRYA
;
A
#
# COMPACT_ATOMS: atom_id res chain seq x y z
N MET A 1 16.78 15.81 -1.71
CA MET A 1 16.49 15.40 -3.11
C MET A 1 14.99 15.49 -3.30
N ARG A 2 14.49 16.31 -4.24
CA ARG A 2 13.03 16.40 -4.49
C ARG A 2 12.62 15.19 -5.33
N MET A 3 11.66 14.40 -4.83
CA MET A 3 11.08 13.28 -5.56
C MET A 3 9.95 13.82 -6.43
N ASN A 4 10.23 14.07 -7.70
CA ASN A 4 9.21 14.49 -8.65
C ASN A 4 8.84 13.27 -9.51
N PRO A 5 7.62 12.72 -9.39
CA PRO A 5 7.18 11.64 -10.27
C PRO A 5 7.14 12.12 -11.72
N SER A 6 7.41 11.20 -12.65
CA SER A 6 7.38 11.47 -14.07
C SER A 6 5.98 11.90 -14.53
N ALA A 7 5.93 12.74 -15.56
CA ALA A 7 4.67 13.16 -16.18
C ALA A 7 3.84 11.98 -16.71
N ARG A 8 4.48 10.83 -17.01
CA ARG A 8 3.80 9.61 -17.43
C ARG A 8 3.11 8.94 -16.23
N LEU A 9 3.81 8.75 -15.11
CA LEU A 9 3.24 8.19 -13.88
C LEU A 9 2.06 9.02 -13.37
N LEU A 10 2.19 10.36 -13.38
CA LEU A 10 1.14 11.28 -12.95
C LEU A 10 -0.21 11.09 -13.68
N LYS A 11 -0.23 10.54 -14.90
CA LYS A 11 -1.48 10.27 -15.65
C LYS A 11 -2.28 9.12 -15.05
N PHE A 12 -1.61 8.16 -14.42
CA PHE A 12 -2.21 6.98 -13.83
C PHE A 12 -2.58 7.17 -12.36
N LEU A 13 -1.92 8.11 -11.67
CA LEU A 13 -2.23 8.44 -10.29
C LEU A 13 -3.63 9.09 -10.18
N LYS A 14 -4.47 8.54 -9.31
CA LYS A 14 -5.80 9.04 -8.98
C LYS A 14 -5.98 9.17 -7.48
N GLN A 15 -6.91 10.04 -7.10
CA GLN A 15 -7.31 10.15 -5.71
C GLN A 15 -8.02 8.87 -5.25
N PRO A 16 -7.90 8.50 -3.96
CA PRO A 16 -8.57 7.33 -3.40
C PRO A 16 -10.07 7.26 -3.70
N ALA A 17 -10.79 8.38 -3.52
CA ALA A 17 -12.21 8.48 -3.82
C ALA A 17 -12.53 8.23 -5.31
N GLN A 18 -11.63 8.61 -6.22
CA GLN A 18 -11.81 8.32 -7.65
C GLN A 18 -11.64 6.83 -7.95
N ILE A 19 -10.73 6.13 -7.25
CA ILE A 19 -10.62 4.67 -7.34
C ILE A 19 -11.88 4.01 -6.80
N ALA A 20 -12.32 4.39 -5.59
CA ALA A 20 -13.54 3.86 -4.98
C ALA A 20 -14.76 4.05 -5.91
N ASN A 21 -14.92 5.25 -6.49
CA ASN A 21 -16.02 5.53 -7.43
C ASN A 21 -15.88 4.80 -8.77
N ALA A 22 -14.66 4.63 -9.28
CA ALA A 22 -14.42 3.86 -10.51
C ALA A 22 -14.70 2.37 -10.32
N LEU A 23 -14.65 1.92 -9.06
CA LEU A 23 -15.02 0.59 -8.66
C LEU A 23 -16.52 0.49 -8.42
N ASP A 24 -17.19 1.50 -7.85
CA ASP A 24 -18.60 1.46 -7.43
C ASP A 24 -19.52 0.60 -8.34
N TRP A 25 -19.91 -0.53 -7.78
CA TRP A 25 -20.01 -1.83 -8.45
C TRP A 25 -21.42 -2.30 -8.78
N LYS A 26 -22.45 -1.44 -8.80
CA LYS A 26 -23.77 -1.88 -9.28
C LYS A 26 -23.74 -2.42 -10.74
N LYS A 27 -22.61 -2.28 -11.46
CA LYS A 27 -22.45 -2.69 -12.87
C LYS A 27 -21.14 -3.40 -13.24
N GLN A 28 -20.13 -3.54 -12.37
CA GLN A 28 -18.82 -4.08 -12.77
C GLN A 28 -18.30 -5.16 -11.80
N THR A 29 -17.71 -6.21 -12.35
CA THR A 29 -17.11 -7.36 -11.63
C THR A 29 -15.60 -7.22 -11.46
N LYS A 30 -15.10 -5.98 -11.31
CA LYS A 30 -13.66 -5.70 -11.22
C LYS A 30 -13.16 -5.74 -9.79
N THR A 31 -11.89 -6.11 -9.64
CA THR A 31 -11.21 -6.21 -8.35
C THR A 31 -10.19 -5.10 -8.13
N ILE A 32 -9.78 -4.89 -6.89
CA ILE A 32 -8.64 -4.04 -6.54
C ILE A 32 -7.43 -4.94 -6.30
N ALA A 33 -6.31 -4.61 -6.92
CA ALA A 33 -5.03 -5.20 -6.54
C ALA A 33 -4.28 -4.24 -5.61
N SER A 34 -4.06 -4.67 -4.37
CA SER A 34 -3.23 -3.93 -3.44
C SER A 34 -1.78 -4.38 -3.53
N LEU A 35 -0.86 -3.42 -3.57
CA LEU A 35 0.56 -3.63 -3.80
C LEU A 35 1.37 -3.07 -2.64
N HIS A 36 2.19 -3.92 -2.03
CA HIS A 36 3.19 -3.52 -1.05
C HIS A 36 4.59 -3.72 -1.63
N ILE A 37 5.24 -2.61 -2.03
CA ILE A 37 6.53 -2.65 -2.72
C ILE A 37 7.67 -2.71 -1.71
N GLY A 38 8.21 -3.91 -1.50
CA GLY A 38 9.35 -4.19 -0.62
C GLY A 38 10.70 -4.13 -1.34
N ARG A 39 11.78 -4.55 -0.64
CA ARG A 39 13.14 -4.46 -1.19
C ARG A 39 13.36 -5.33 -2.44
N HIS A 40 12.92 -6.58 -2.37
CA HIS A 40 13.20 -7.63 -3.35
C HIS A 40 11.92 -8.26 -3.92
N HIS A 41 10.76 -7.77 -3.51
CA HIS A 41 9.48 -8.34 -3.90
C HIS A 41 8.35 -7.34 -3.68
N ILE A 42 7.27 -7.55 -4.41
CA ILE A 42 5.99 -6.85 -4.30
C ILE A 42 4.99 -7.82 -3.70
N GLY A 43 4.50 -7.51 -2.50
CA GLY A 43 3.36 -8.19 -1.90
C GLY A 43 2.09 -7.82 -2.66
N VAL A 44 1.23 -8.80 -2.92
CA VAL A 44 0.02 -8.61 -3.72
C VAL A 44 -1.18 -9.24 -3.02
N ALA A 45 -2.25 -8.46 -2.87
CA ALA A 45 -3.54 -8.95 -2.42
C ALA A 45 -4.64 -8.49 -3.39
N ILE A 46 -5.69 -9.29 -3.54
CA ILE A 46 -6.85 -9.00 -4.38
C ILE A 46 -8.06 -8.81 -3.48
N ALA A 47 -8.70 -7.67 -3.56
CA ALA A 47 -9.94 -7.37 -2.86
C ALA A 47 -11.10 -7.19 -3.85
N HIS A 48 -12.26 -7.69 -3.45
CA HIS A 48 -13.53 -7.54 -4.14
C HIS A 48 -14.35 -6.43 -3.48
N HIS A 49 -15.52 -6.12 -4.04
CA HIS A 49 -16.48 -5.29 -3.33
C HIS A 49 -16.92 -5.99 -2.03
N PRO A 50 -16.93 -5.28 -0.88
CA PRO A 50 -17.67 -5.66 0.30
C PRO A 50 -19.05 -6.31 0.04
N SER A 51 -19.89 -5.77 -0.86
CA SER A 51 -21.23 -6.34 -1.10
C SER A 51 -21.23 -7.74 -1.74
N LEU A 52 -20.09 -8.24 -2.22
CA LEU A 52 -19.96 -9.60 -2.73
C LEU A 52 -19.68 -10.61 -1.60
N GLY A 53 -19.33 -10.15 -0.40
CA GLY A 53 -19.01 -11.00 0.75
C GLY A 53 -17.78 -11.90 0.51
N GLU A 54 -16.91 -11.53 -0.43
CA GLU A 54 -15.71 -12.29 -0.76
C GLU A 54 -14.50 -11.81 0.05
N ASP A 55 -13.80 -12.75 0.69
CA ASP A 55 -12.59 -12.47 1.44
C ASP A 55 -11.44 -11.94 0.56
N VAL A 56 -10.55 -11.15 1.16
CA VAL A 56 -9.34 -10.67 0.49
C VAL A 56 -8.41 -11.85 0.17
N SER A 57 -8.10 -12.02 -1.11
CA SER A 57 -7.22 -13.08 -1.60
C SER A 57 -5.75 -12.66 -1.54
N ILE A 58 -4.99 -13.23 -0.62
CA ILE A 58 -3.55 -13.02 -0.48
C ILE A 58 -2.81 -13.85 -1.53
N LEU A 59 -2.03 -13.20 -2.40
CA LEU A 59 -1.28 -13.89 -3.46
C LEU A 59 0.18 -14.10 -3.08
N HIS A 60 0.86 -15.03 -3.76
CA HIS A 60 2.30 -15.17 -3.59
C HIS A 60 3.03 -13.90 -4.07
N PRO A 61 3.99 -13.34 -3.30
CA PRO A 61 4.71 -12.13 -3.70
C PRO A 61 5.39 -12.27 -5.05
N VAL A 62 5.44 -11.17 -5.80
CA VAL A 62 6.14 -11.08 -7.08
C VAL A 62 7.57 -10.64 -6.79
N ASN A 63 8.58 -11.39 -7.25
CA ASN A 63 9.97 -10.96 -7.08
C ASN A 63 10.18 -9.62 -7.78
N LEU A 64 11.03 -8.78 -7.21
CA LEU A 64 11.37 -7.46 -7.73
C LEU A 64 12.86 -7.44 -8.01
N ASP A 65 13.23 -8.20 -9.03
CA ASP A 65 14.58 -8.16 -9.56
C ASP A 65 14.73 -6.91 -10.42
N LEU A 66 15.79 -6.14 -10.15
CA LEU A 66 16.10 -4.93 -10.88
C LEU A 66 17.22 -5.22 -11.87
N VAL A 67 16.95 -4.98 -13.14
CA VAL A 67 17.91 -5.13 -14.24
C VAL A 67 18.40 -3.74 -14.63
N THR A 68 19.71 -3.53 -14.64
CA THR A 68 20.28 -2.27 -15.13
C THR A 68 20.22 -2.24 -16.65
N ARG A 69 19.53 -1.25 -17.21
CA ARG A 69 19.50 -1.03 -18.67
C ARG A 69 20.79 -0.38 -19.12
N THR A 70 21.49 -1.04 -20.04
CA THR A 70 22.77 -0.56 -20.59
C THR A 70 22.64 0.80 -21.28
N GLU A 71 21.49 1.08 -21.90
CA GLU A 71 21.26 2.31 -22.66
C GLU A 71 21.07 3.55 -21.79
N THR A 72 20.37 3.41 -20.66
CA THR A 72 19.99 4.54 -19.80
C THR A 72 20.75 4.56 -18.48
N ASN A 73 21.47 3.48 -18.16
CA ASN A 73 22.08 3.21 -16.87
C ASN A 73 21.08 3.36 -15.70
N ARG A 74 19.80 3.08 -15.98
CA ARG A 74 18.72 3.08 -14.99
C ARG A 74 18.34 1.65 -14.65
N SER A 75 18.02 1.42 -13.38
CA SER A 75 17.44 0.17 -12.93
C SER A 75 15.99 0.08 -13.42
N ALA A 76 15.65 -1.01 -14.09
CA ALA A 76 14.30 -1.33 -14.51
C ALA A 76 13.83 -2.62 -13.83
N VAL A 77 12.52 -2.81 -13.70
CA VAL A 77 11.93 -4.05 -13.19
C VAL A 77 12.14 -5.16 -14.23
N ASP A 78 12.55 -6.34 -13.77
CA ASP A 78 12.73 -7.50 -14.62
C ASP A 78 11.45 -7.85 -15.40
N PRO A 79 11.54 -8.13 -16.72
CA PRO A 79 10.38 -8.46 -17.54
C PRO A 79 9.53 -9.63 -17.02
N ALA A 80 10.13 -10.65 -16.39
CA ALA A 80 9.35 -11.77 -15.86
C ALA A 80 8.46 -11.35 -14.68
N SER A 81 8.90 -10.33 -13.92
CA SER A 81 8.12 -9.74 -12.82
C SER A 81 6.93 -8.94 -13.36
N VAL A 82 7.15 -8.19 -14.45
CA VAL A 82 6.11 -7.51 -15.22
C VAL A 82 5.07 -8.50 -15.75
N ASP A 83 5.51 -9.57 -16.45
CA ASP A 83 4.62 -10.58 -17.03
C ASP A 83 3.77 -11.27 -15.95
N ARG A 84 4.34 -11.44 -14.76
CA ARG A 84 3.63 -12.00 -13.62
C ARG A 84 2.55 -11.06 -13.10
N LEU A 85 2.82 -9.76 -12.98
CA LEU A 85 1.81 -8.76 -12.62
C LEU A 85 0.70 -8.68 -13.69
N GLU A 86 1.06 -8.72 -14.97
CA GLU A 86 0.09 -8.72 -16.06
C GLU A 86 -0.83 -9.94 -16.00
N ARG A 87 -0.29 -11.14 -15.75
CA ARG A 87 -1.11 -12.35 -15.55
C ARG A 87 -2.05 -12.24 -14.37
N ILE A 88 -1.61 -11.64 -13.26
CA ILE A 88 -2.47 -11.38 -12.09
C ILE A 88 -3.62 -10.45 -12.50
N CYS A 89 -3.33 -9.38 -13.24
CA CYS A 89 -4.35 -8.43 -13.68
C CYS A 89 -5.44 -9.09 -14.51
N HIS A 90 -5.04 -9.92 -15.49
CA HIS A 90 -5.97 -10.63 -16.36
C HIS A 90 -6.76 -11.70 -15.60
N LYS A 91 -6.07 -12.51 -14.78
CA LYS A 91 -6.69 -13.60 -14.03
C LYS A 91 -7.74 -13.12 -13.04
N HIS A 92 -7.49 -12.00 -12.37
CA HIS A 92 -8.35 -11.47 -11.32
C HIS A 92 -9.23 -10.30 -11.77
N ASN A 93 -9.24 -9.95 -13.06
CA ASN A 93 -9.99 -8.82 -13.60
C ASN A 93 -9.74 -7.51 -12.82
N VAL A 94 -8.47 -7.21 -12.58
CA VAL A 94 -8.06 -6.05 -11.77
C VAL A 94 -8.50 -4.75 -12.48
N GLY A 95 -9.24 -3.91 -11.76
CA GLY A 95 -9.76 -2.62 -12.23
C GLY A 95 -9.00 -1.41 -11.72
N GLY A 96 -8.13 -1.58 -10.73
CA GLY A 96 -7.35 -0.50 -10.15
C GLY A 96 -6.34 -1.04 -9.16
N PHE A 97 -5.37 -0.19 -8.82
CA PHE A 97 -4.30 -0.53 -7.89
C PHE A 97 -4.32 0.37 -6.66
N LEU A 98 -4.15 -0.26 -5.50
CA LEU A 98 -3.94 0.42 -4.24
C LEU A 98 -2.50 0.15 -3.78
N VAL A 99 -1.63 1.15 -3.89
CA VAL A 99 -0.22 1.00 -3.56
C VAL A 99 0.02 1.55 -2.16
N CYS A 100 0.53 0.71 -1.26
CA CYS A 100 0.92 1.13 0.08
C CYS A 100 1.94 2.27 -0.01
N TRP A 101 1.66 3.38 0.66
CA TRP A 101 2.49 4.58 0.68
C TRP A 101 3.22 4.69 2.03
N PRO A 102 4.50 4.28 2.11
CA PRO A 102 5.22 4.08 3.37
C PRO A 102 5.79 5.40 3.89
N LEU A 103 4.90 6.24 4.43
CA LEU A 103 5.28 7.48 5.12
C LEU A 103 6.04 7.18 6.41
N GLN A 104 6.89 8.12 6.82
CA GLN A 104 7.50 8.11 8.15
C GLN A 104 6.46 8.45 9.22
N LYS A 105 6.78 8.22 10.50
CA LYS A 105 5.90 8.53 11.64
C LYS A 105 5.43 9.98 11.65
N GLU A 106 6.26 10.90 11.15
CA GLU A 106 5.94 12.33 11.06
C GLU A 106 5.13 12.67 9.78
N GLY A 107 4.62 11.68 9.08
CA GLY A 107 3.94 11.81 7.78
C GLY A 107 4.88 12.13 6.62
N ARG A 108 6.20 12.23 6.82
CA ARG A 108 7.11 12.66 5.75
C ARG A 108 7.44 11.53 4.78
N ALA A 109 7.57 11.88 3.50
CA ALA A 109 8.03 10.94 2.47
C ALA A 109 9.53 10.66 2.64
N GLY A 110 9.89 9.40 2.91
CA GLY A 110 11.27 8.94 3.07
C GLY A 110 11.83 8.23 1.84
N ALA A 111 12.99 7.55 2.01
CA ALA A 111 13.60 6.73 0.96
C ALA A 111 12.69 5.59 0.47
N SER A 112 11.86 5.04 1.36
CA SER A 112 10.83 4.04 1.06
C SER A 112 9.82 4.55 0.03
N CYS A 113 9.29 5.76 0.21
CA CYS A 113 8.40 6.43 -0.74
C CYS A 113 9.09 6.61 -2.11
N GLY A 114 10.35 7.03 -2.11
CA GLY A 114 11.14 7.15 -3.34
C GLY A 114 11.29 5.84 -4.08
N LYS A 115 11.48 4.73 -3.35
CA LYS A 115 11.55 3.40 -3.94
C LYS A 115 10.21 2.97 -4.56
N VAL A 116 9.09 3.24 -3.88
CA VAL A 116 7.74 2.99 -4.42
C VAL A 116 7.58 3.73 -5.74
N LEU A 117 7.85 5.03 -5.77
CA LEU A 117 7.73 5.84 -6.99
C LEU A 117 8.63 5.31 -8.11
N HIS A 118 9.91 5.06 -7.83
CA HIS A 118 10.85 4.55 -8.83
C HIS A 118 10.41 3.19 -9.40
N THR A 119 9.85 2.32 -8.55
CA THR A 119 9.34 1.02 -9.00
C THR A 119 8.11 1.19 -9.89
N LEU A 120 7.17 2.06 -9.50
CA LEU A 120 5.99 2.37 -10.31
C LEU A 120 6.37 3.04 -11.63
N GLU A 121 7.34 3.95 -11.63
CA GLU A 121 7.85 4.59 -12.85
C GLU A 121 8.42 3.55 -13.81
N SER A 122 9.26 2.64 -13.33
CA SER A 122 9.80 1.57 -14.18
C SER A 122 8.70 0.68 -14.76
N LEU A 123 7.70 0.29 -13.96
CA LEU A 123 6.57 -0.51 -14.45
C LEU A 123 5.71 0.23 -15.49
N VAL A 124 5.54 1.54 -15.33
CA VAL A 124 4.84 2.40 -16.29
C VAL A 124 5.68 2.63 -17.56
N GLU A 125 7.00 2.72 -17.44
CA GLU A 125 7.88 2.90 -18.60
C GLU A 125 7.84 1.68 -19.53
N ASP A 126 7.80 0.50 -18.92
CA ASP A 126 8.02 -0.78 -19.60
C ASP A 126 6.75 -1.40 -20.16
N THR A 127 5.58 -0.99 -19.64
CA THR A 127 4.32 -1.67 -19.93
C THR A 127 3.17 -0.67 -19.99
N ASP A 128 2.37 -0.79 -21.04
CA ASP A 128 1.01 -0.25 -21.06
C ASP A 128 -0.02 -1.32 -20.67
N SER A 129 0.43 -2.54 -20.34
CA SER A 129 -0.42 -3.70 -20.05
C SER A 129 -0.70 -3.90 -18.56
N VAL A 130 0.12 -3.40 -17.64
CA VAL A 130 -0.17 -3.47 -16.20
C VAL A 130 -0.98 -2.27 -15.78
N PHE A 131 -0.49 -1.07 -16.09
CA PHE A 131 -1.16 0.20 -15.78
C PHE A 131 -1.80 0.78 -17.03
N THR A 132 -3.11 1.01 -16.96
CA THR A 132 -3.91 1.56 -18.05
C THR A 132 -4.77 2.69 -17.51
N PRO A 133 -5.32 3.59 -18.36
CA PRO A 133 -6.32 4.55 -17.91
C PRO A 133 -7.54 3.88 -17.23
N SER A 134 -7.85 2.63 -17.61
CA SER A 134 -8.88 1.78 -16.99
C SER A 134 -8.43 1.02 -15.74
N ARG A 135 -7.14 1.06 -15.40
CA ARG A 135 -6.52 0.49 -14.19
C ARG A 135 -5.62 1.53 -13.53
N PRO A 136 -6.22 2.62 -12.99
CA PRO A 136 -5.49 3.66 -12.32
C PRO A 136 -4.80 3.18 -11.04
N ILE A 137 -3.86 3.98 -10.55
CA ILE A 137 -3.07 3.75 -9.35
C ILE A 137 -3.49 4.76 -8.29
N CYS A 138 -3.65 4.33 -7.06
CA CYS A 138 -3.77 5.20 -5.90
C CYS A 138 -2.67 4.89 -4.90
N LEU A 139 -1.98 5.93 -4.42
CA LEU A 139 -1.07 5.82 -3.30
C LEU A 139 -1.90 5.93 -2.01
N TRP A 140 -1.80 4.93 -1.15
CA TRP A 140 -2.62 4.81 0.05
C TRP A 140 -1.79 4.63 1.30
N VAL A 141 -2.01 5.49 2.28
CA VAL A 141 -1.40 5.38 3.60
C VAL A 141 -2.28 4.42 4.41
N GLY A 142 -2.07 3.12 4.21
CA GLY A 142 -2.82 2.08 4.90
C GLY A 142 -2.03 1.47 6.05
N GLY A 143 -2.73 1.12 7.14
CA GLY A 143 -2.45 -0.15 7.80
C GLY A 143 -1.90 -0.15 9.23
N GLU A 144 -1.55 0.97 9.85
CA GLU A 144 -1.10 0.95 11.24
C GLU A 144 -1.87 1.96 12.09
N GLY A 145 -2.97 1.47 12.66
CA GLY A 145 -3.67 2.10 13.77
C GLY A 145 -4.39 3.39 13.44
N GLU A 146 -5.43 3.37 12.60
CA GLU A 146 -6.39 4.50 12.55
C GLU A 146 -6.96 4.84 13.94
N ASP A 147 -7.06 3.84 14.81
CA ASP A 147 -7.44 4.01 16.23
C ASP A 147 -6.26 4.36 17.15
N SER A 148 -5.03 4.37 16.63
CA SER A 148 -3.89 4.87 17.38
C SER A 148 -3.96 6.39 17.41
N ALA A 149 -3.70 6.97 18.58
CA ALA A 149 -3.55 8.42 18.72
C ALA A 149 -2.51 9.00 17.73
N GLU A 150 -1.58 8.17 17.24
CA GLU A 150 -0.54 8.53 16.28
C GLU A 150 -1.09 8.72 14.85
N ALA A 151 -2.05 7.91 14.38
CA ALA A 151 -2.66 8.13 13.07
C ALA A 151 -3.59 9.34 13.07
N ALA A 152 -4.32 9.56 14.16
CA ALA A 152 -5.10 10.78 14.36
C ALA A 152 -4.19 12.03 14.35
N ALA A 153 -3.07 11.98 15.08
CA ALA A 153 -2.06 13.04 15.08
C ALA A 153 -1.39 13.22 13.70
N THR A 154 -1.27 12.15 12.91
CA THR A 154 -0.77 12.23 11.54
C THR A 154 -1.78 12.94 10.64
N ARG A 155 -3.07 12.62 10.72
CA ARG A 155 -4.15 13.35 10.02
C ARG A 155 -4.15 14.84 10.38
N GLU A 156 -4.02 15.15 11.67
CA GLU A 156 -3.94 16.52 12.18
C GLU A 156 -2.63 17.23 11.72
N ALA A 157 -1.52 16.50 11.58
CA ALA A 157 -0.27 17.05 11.04
C ALA A 157 -0.35 17.42 9.55
N TYR A 158 -1.37 16.95 8.84
CA TYR A 158 -1.69 17.32 7.47
C TYR A 158 -2.70 18.46 7.36
N GLU A 159 -3.25 18.97 8.47
CA GLU A 159 -3.94 20.25 8.42
C GLU A 159 -2.97 21.34 7.94
N GLU A 160 -3.45 22.17 7.02
CA GLU A 160 -2.67 23.29 6.52
C GLU A 160 -2.50 24.32 7.65
N ASP A 161 -1.27 24.78 7.87
CA ASP A 161 -0.97 25.90 8.75
C ASP A 161 -1.59 27.20 8.21
N GLU A 162 -1.48 28.29 8.97
CA GLU A 162 -2.01 29.61 8.59
C GLU A 162 -1.46 30.17 7.26
N TRP A 163 -0.44 29.52 6.68
CA TRP A 163 0.15 29.84 5.38
C TRP A 163 -0.19 28.83 4.28
N GLY A 164 -1.12 27.89 4.50
CA GLY A 164 -1.53 26.90 3.51
C GLY A 164 -0.50 25.78 3.30
N ARG A 165 0.44 25.57 4.25
CA ARG A 165 1.45 24.50 4.17
C ARG A 165 1.06 23.40 5.14
N ALA A 166 1.27 22.13 4.80
CA ALA A 166 1.05 21.06 5.79
C ALA A 166 1.81 21.36 7.09
N ALA A 167 1.11 21.37 8.22
CA ALA A 167 1.66 21.74 9.54
C ALA A 167 2.87 20.87 9.93
N ALA A 168 2.99 19.67 9.36
CA ALA A 168 4.19 18.83 9.45
C ALA A 168 5.50 19.54 9.04
N TYR A 169 5.46 20.58 8.19
CA TYR A 169 6.65 21.34 7.78
C TYR A 169 7.00 22.49 8.72
N SER A 170 6.03 23.05 9.45
CA SER A 170 6.27 24.09 10.44
C SER A 170 6.79 23.51 11.77
N ARG A 171 6.51 22.23 12.04
CA ARG A 171 7.14 21.45 13.12
C ARG A 171 8.62 21.18 12.79
N CYS A 172 9.47 22.18 13.00
CA CYS A 172 10.89 21.93 13.20
C CYS A 172 11.04 21.25 14.57
N CYS A 173 11.37 19.96 14.58
CA CYS A 173 11.93 19.34 15.77
C CYS A 173 13.22 20.10 16.12
N TYR A 174 13.14 20.94 17.16
CA TYR A 174 14.24 21.82 17.57
C TYR A 174 15.43 21.05 18.15
N ASP A 175 15.28 19.75 18.39
CA ASP A 175 16.36 18.89 18.85
C ASP A 175 17.11 18.25 17.66
N LYS A 176 17.87 19.08 16.94
CA LYS A 176 18.61 18.70 15.73
C LYS A 176 19.94 17.98 16.01
N THR A 177 20.17 17.48 17.22
CA THR A 177 21.45 16.86 17.58
C THR A 177 21.63 15.44 17.06
N ILE A 178 20.57 14.79 16.55
CA ILE A 178 20.66 13.44 16.03
C ILE A 178 20.12 13.38 14.61
N TYR A 179 21.04 13.36 13.63
CA TYR A 179 20.76 12.88 12.28
C TYR A 179 20.58 11.35 12.35
N LEU A 180 19.45 10.91 12.89
CA LEU A 180 19.02 9.51 12.88
C LEU A 180 18.50 9.18 11.47
N ALA A 181 19.38 9.27 10.48
CA ALA A 181 19.12 8.68 9.18
C ALA A 181 19.08 7.15 9.35
N SER A 182 17.87 6.62 9.54
CA SER A 182 17.41 5.37 8.91
C SER A 182 17.80 4.01 9.51
N LYS A 183 17.96 3.86 10.84
CA LYS A 183 17.97 2.50 11.41
C LYS A 183 16.58 1.87 11.54
N GLU A 184 15.53 2.65 11.82
CA GLU A 184 14.21 2.10 12.19
C GLU A 184 13.20 1.98 11.03
N ASN A 185 13.38 2.71 9.93
CA ASN A 185 12.33 2.84 8.90
C ASN A 185 12.46 1.85 7.73
N TYR A 186 13.32 0.84 7.82
CA TYR A 186 13.35 -0.29 6.87
C TYR A 186 12.71 -1.56 7.44
N CYS A 187 12.16 -1.50 8.66
CA CYS A 187 11.39 -2.58 9.26
C CYS A 187 9.97 -2.71 8.69
N PHE A 188 9.68 -2.11 7.52
CA PHE A 188 8.55 -2.56 6.71
C PHE A 188 8.79 -4.03 6.37
N LEU A 189 8.14 -4.89 7.15
CA LEU A 189 8.13 -6.34 7.04
C LEU A 189 8.10 -6.72 5.57
N LYS A 190 9.21 -7.33 5.12
CA LYS A 190 9.45 -7.92 3.80
C LYS A 190 8.20 -7.93 2.91
N GLY A 191 7.94 -6.86 2.14
CA GLY A 191 7.02 -6.84 0.97
C GLY A 191 5.85 -7.81 1.03
N SER A 192 5.18 -7.90 2.18
CA SER A 192 4.33 -9.06 2.47
C SER A 192 2.95 -8.83 1.86
N SER A 193 2.37 -9.88 1.30
CA SER A 193 1.03 -9.84 0.71
C SER A 193 -0.05 -9.64 1.78
N GLU A 194 0.24 -10.00 3.03
CA GLU A 194 -0.59 -9.73 4.20
C GLU A 194 -0.75 -8.21 4.43
N PHE A 195 0.32 -7.43 4.28
CA PHE A 195 0.24 -5.97 4.41
C PHE A 195 -0.61 -5.35 3.30
N ALA A 196 -0.51 -5.87 2.07
CA ALA A 196 -1.38 -5.47 0.98
C ALA A 196 -2.86 -5.80 1.27
N ALA A 197 -3.13 -6.92 1.95
CA ALA A 197 -4.49 -7.28 2.35
C ALA A 197 -5.05 -6.31 3.40
N VAL A 198 -4.27 -6.01 4.45
CA VAL A 198 -4.62 -5.02 5.49
C VAL A 198 -4.90 -3.64 4.86
N THR A 199 -4.08 -3.24 3.90
CA THR A 199 -4.26 -1.98 3.16
C THR A 199 -5.59 -1.95 2.40
N SER A 200 -5.98 -3.08 1.79
CA SER A 200 -7.26 -3.21 1.08
C SER A 200 -8.45 -3.10 2.01
N ASP A 201 -8.38 -3.77 3.17
CA ASP A 201 -9.44 -3.76 4.18
C ASP A 201 -9.67 -2.35 4.74
N ALA A 202 -8.59 -1.65 5.11
CA ALA A 202 -8.66 -0.27 5.59
C ALA A 202 -9.29 0.67 4.55
N PHE A 203 -8.91 0.52 3.28
CA PHE A 203 -9.52 1.28 2.19
C PHE A 203 -11.02 0.97 2.06
N ALA A 204 -11.41 -0.30 2.14
CA ALA A 204 -12.80 -0.70 2.01
C ALA A 204 -13.68 -0.14 3.14
N ARG A 205 -13.22 -0.20 4.39
CA ARG A 205 -13.92 0.38 5.55
C ARG A 205 -14.14 1.88 5.43
N GLN A 206 -13.16 2.60 4.89
CA GLN A 206 -13.27 4.04 4.75
C GLN A 206 -14.30 4.46 3.68
N PHE A 207 -14.40 3.73 2.57
CA PHE A 207 -15.26 4.12 1.44
C PHE A 207 -16.63 3.43 1.42
N TRP A 208 -16.79 2.30 2.12
CA TRP A 208 -18.06 1.56 2.21
C TRP A 208 -18.37 1.17 3.67
N PRO A 209 -18.48 2.13 4.61
CA PRO A 209 -18.69 1.82 6.02
C PRO A 209 -19.98 1.02 6.28
N ASP A 210 -21.08 1.37 5.59
CA ASP A 210 -22.40 0.74 5.76
C ASP A 210 -22.39 -0.79 5.49
N GLU A 211 -21.56 -1.24 4.54
CA GLU A 211 -21.43 -2.66 4.20
C GLU A 211 -20.75 -3.46 5.33
N PHE A 212 -19.89 -2.82 6.12
CA PHE A 212 -19.23 -3.45 7.28
C PHE A 212 -20.06 -3.37 8.56
N GLU A 213 -20.87 -2.32 8.74
CA GLU A 213 -21.77 -2.20 9.90
C GLU A 213 -22.87 -3.27 9.86
N THR A 214 -23.40 -3.55 8.66
CA THR A 214 -24.47 -4.55 8.46
C THR A 214 -24.03 -5.98 8.82
N GLU A 215 -22.75 -6.34 8.69
CA GLU A 215 -22.25 -7.66 9.07
C GLU A 215 -22.30 -7.91 10.59
N GLN A 216 -22.15 -6.86 11.41
CA GLN A 216 -22.10 -6.99 12.87
C GLN A 216 -23.48 -7.23 13.49
N GLU A 217 -24.54 -6.69 12.90
CA GLU A 217 -25.90 -6.82 13.47
C GLU A 217 -26.55 -8.18 13.15
N GLY A 218 -26.12 -8.87 12.08
CA GLY A 218 -26.74 -10.11 11.60
C GLY A 218 -26.24 -11.42 12.22
N HIS A 219 -25.12 -11.43 12.95
CA HIS A 219 -24.42 -12.66 13.38
C HIS A 219 -24.81 -13.21 14.77
N SER A 220 -25.94 -12.79 15.34
CA SER A 220 -26.33 -13.16 16.71
C SER A 220 -26.84 -14.61 16.88
N ILE A 221 -27.14 -15.41 15.83
CA ILE A 221 -27.85 -16.70 16.03
C ILE A 221 -27.27 -17.93 15.29
N ILE A 222 -26.40 -17.80 14.29
CA ILE A 222 -25.82 -18.99 13.61
C ILE A 222 -24.34 -18.76 13.34
N GLU A 223 -23.48 -19.58 13.95
CA GLU A 223 -22.03 -19.55 13.72
C GLU A 223 -21.70 -19.85 12.25
N PRO A 224 -21.05 -18.93 11.51
CA PRO A 224 -20.48 -19.26 10.23
C PRO A 224 -19.07 -19.82 10.44
N VAL A 225 -18.83 -20.97 9.83
CA VAL A 225 -17.49 -21.50 9.61
C VAL A 225 -16.77 -20.59 8.60
N ARG A 226 -16.13 -19.51 9.08
CA ARG A 226 -15.20 -18.70 8.26
C ARG A 226 -13.81 -19.34 8.30
N HIS A 227 -13.29 -19.72 7.13
CA HIS A 227 -11.92 -20.24 6.95
C HIS A 227 -10.88 -19.15 6.61
N GLY A 228 -11.27 -17.86 6.68
CA GLY A 228 -10.33 -16.75 6.71
C GLY A 228 -9.87 -16.51 8.14
N LYS A 229 -8.55 -16.52 8.39
CA LYS A 229 -7.99 -16.01 9.65
C LYS A 229 -8.56 -14.60 9.87
N SER A 230 -9.22 -14.40 11.02
CA SER A 230 -9.74 -13.09 11.42
C SER A 230 -8.67 -12.01 11.23
N TYR A 231 -9.08 -10.80 10.86
CA TYR A 231 -8.20 -9.62 10.82
C TYR A 231 -7.34 -9.50 12.09
N GLU A 232 -7.90 -9.84 13.25
CA GLU A 232 -7.17 -9.90 14.51
C GLU A 232 -6.06 -10.95 14.50
N THR A 233 -6.27 -12.10 13.87
CA THR A 233 -5.21 -13.10 13.67
C THR A 233 -4.11 -12.59 12.74
N VAL A 234 -4.44 -11.83 11.68
CA VAL A 234 -3.41 -11.23 10.80
C VAL A 234 -2.64 -10.14 11.54
N LYS A 235 -3.33 -9.29 12.31
CA LYS A 235 -2.70 -8.32 13.22
C LYS A 235 -1.81 -8.98 14.27
N GLU A 236 -2.27 -10.06 14.90
CA GLU A 236 -1.51 -10.82 15.89
C GLU A 236 -0.28 -11.49 15.26
N LEU A 237 -0.40 -12.03 14.04
CA LEU A 237 0.74 -12.57 13.30
C LEU A 237 1.76 -11.49 12.92
N LEU A 238 1.28 -10.31 12.50
CA LEU A 238 2.15 -9.16 12.24
C LEU A 238 2.85 -8.70 13.52
N LYS A 239 2.10 -8.55 14.63
CA LYS A 239 2.64 -8.16 15.93
C LYS A 239 3.65 -9.17 16.47
N SER A 240 3.35 -10.47 16.38
CA SER A 240 4.26 -11.54 16.78
C SER A 240 5.52 -11.59 15.92
N SER A 241 5.44 -11.24 14.63
CA SER A 241 6.61 -11.15 13.75
C SER A 241 7.50 -9.94 14.06
N MET A 242 6.98 -8.92 14.75
CA MET A 242 7.73 -7.73 15.15
C MET A 242 8.43 -7.90 16.49
N ASP A 243 7.89 -8.74 17.38
CA ASP A 243 8.46 -9.02 18.71
C ASP A 243 9.61 -10.04 18.67
N GLU A 244 9.89 -10.68 17.54
CA GLU A 244 11.13 -11.44 17.35
C GLU A 244 12.31 -10.45 17.29
N GLU A 245 12.98 -10.26 18.43
CA GLU A 245 14.18 -9.44 18.56
C GLU A 245 15.19 -9.77 17.45
N LEU A 246 15.40 -8.80 16.55
CA LEU A 246 16.45 -8.89 15.55
C LEU A 246 17.80 -9.11 16.28
N PRO A 247 18.60 -10.12 15.88
CA PRO A 247 19.88 -10.36 16.50
C PRO A 247 20.71 -9.08 16.46
N SER A 248 21.17 -8.65 17.63
CA SER A 248 22.02 -7.48 17.83
C SER A 248 23.27 -7.61 16.95
N TYR A 249 23.22 -7.04 15.74
CA TYR A 249 24.39 -6.92 14.89
C TYR A 249 25.33 -5.88 15.53
N ARG A 250 26.25 -6.37 16.36
CA ARG A 250 27.43 -5.61 16.80
C ARG A 250 28.35 -5.46 15.59
N TYR A 251 28.36 -4.29 14.98
CA TYR A 251 29.39 -3.92 14.02
C TYR A 251 30.70 -3.70 14.79
N ALA A 252 31.73 -4.48 14.43
CA ALA A 252 33.11 -4.26 14.83
C ALA A 252 33.75 -3.17 13.96
#